data_AF-A0A7W7YP10-F1
#
_entry.id   AF-A0A7W7YP10-F1
#
_cell.length_a   1.000
_cell.length_b   1.000
_cell.length_c   1.000
_cell.angle_alpha   90.00
_cell.angle_beta   90.00
_cell.angle_gamma   90.00
#
_symmetry.space_group_name_H-M   'P 1'
#
loop_
_entity.id
_entity.type
_entity.pdbx_description
1 polymer ?
#
loop_
_entity_poly.entity_id
_entity_poly.type
_entity_poly.pdbx_seq_one_letter_code
_entity_poly.pdbx_strand_id
1 'polypeptide(L)'
;MLKEQLQVELGYNTVIRHLHDLDFNPQLPRKWPLPLLDEPEHGARHQAFEVKIKSQAQDLGVEGDPRPRRRRMQPGSKPKVPHLGEHLRRSVVGAVCPASGESFHLVFDGFDSAVFKCWLNELAKSVPL
;
A
#
# COMPACT_ATOMS: atom_id res chain seq x y z
N MET A 1 2.90 -27.72 -6.05
CA MET A 1 1.49 -27.54 -6.44
C MET A 1 1.18 -27.47 -7.96
N LEU A 2 2.10 -27.81 -8.88
CA LEU A 2 1.77 -28.08 -10.30
C LEU A 2 2.74 -29.14 -10.87
N LYS A 3 4.03 -29.04 -10.51
CA LYS A 3 5.03 -30.11 -10.66
C LYS A 3 4.61 -31.42 -9.97
N GLU A 4 4.09 -31.35 -8.75
CA GLU A 4 3.63 -32.52 -7.99
C GLU A 4 2.39 -33.19 -8.59
N GLN A 5 1.52 -32.43 -9.26
CA GLN A 5 0.29 -32.95 -9.85
C GLN A 5 0.52 -33.57 -11.24
N LEU A 6 1.44 -33.00 -12.03
CA LEU A 6 1.68 -33.43 -13.41
C LEU A 6 2.88 -34.38 -13.56
N GLN A 7 3.77 -34.49 -12.56
CA GLN A 7 4.97 -35.34 -12.59
C GLN A 7 5.86 -35.15 -13.84
N VAL A 8 5.73 -34.04 -14.56
CA VAL A 8 6.53 -33.71 -15.75
C VAL A 8 7.46 -32.54 -15.42
N GLU A 9 8.75 -32.69 -15.73
CA GLU A 9 9.69 -31.58 -15.72
C GLU A 9 9.46 -30.67 -16.95
N LEU A 10 8.59 -29.69 -16.77
CA LEU A 10 8.33 -28.67 -17.80
C LEU A 10 9.29 -27.49 -17.64
N GLY A 11 9.89 -27.06 -18.75
CA GLY A 11 10.64 -25.82 -18.82
C GLY A 11 9.73 -24.59 -18.66
N TYR A 12 10.29 -23.49 -18.16
CA TYR A 12 9.56 -22.22 -17.95
C TYR A 12 8.86 -21.73 -19.22
N ASN A 13 9.53 -21.81 -20.38
CA ASN A 13 8.96 -21.39 -21.66
C ASN A 13 7.71 -22.20 -22.05
N THR A 14 7.68 -23.50 -21.75
CA THR A 14 6.53 -24.37 -22.03
C THR A 14 5.32 -23.96 -21.20
N VAL A 15 5.53 -23.66 -19.90
CA VAL A 15 4.47 -23.19 -19.00
C VAL A 15 3.93 -21.83 -19.46
N ILE A 16 4.81 -20.91 -19.85
CA ILE A 16 4.39 -19.59 -20.32
C ILE A 16 3.59 -19.70 -21.61
N ARG A 17 4.03 -20.50 -22.58
CA ARG A 17 3.30 -20.72 -23.83
C ARG A 17 1.92 -21.30 -23.57
N HIS A 18 1.83 -22.31 -22.72
CA HIS A 18 0.53 -22.89 -22.33
C HIS A 18 -0.40 -21.87 -21.67
N LEU A 19 0.13 -20.98 -20.82
CA LEU A 19 -0.67 -19.90 -20.25
C LEU A 19 -1.12 -18.87 -21.30
N HIS A 20 -0.33 -18.62 -22.36
CA HIS A 20 -0.77 -17.77 -23.47
C HIS A 20 -1.88 -18.44 -24.27
N ASP A 21 -1.79 -19.76 -24.51
CA ASP A 21 -2.84 -20.52 -25.21
C ASP A 21 -4.17 -20.51 -24.46
N LEU A 22 -4.13 -20.34 -23.13
CA LEU A 22 -5.29 -20.19 -22.25
C LEU A 22 -5.69 -18.71 -22.01
N ASP A 23 -5.14 -17.78 -22.79
CA ASP A 23 -5.36 -16.33 -22.71
C ASP A 23 -5.00 -15.67 -21.36
N PHE A 24 -4.12 -16.29 -20.56
CA PHE A 24 -3.70 -15.72 -19.27
C PHE A 24 -2.72 -14.56 -19.46
N ASN A 25 -3.17 -13.38 -19.05
CA ASN A 25 -2.42 -12.13 -19.17
C ASN A 25 -1.84 -11.69 -17.82
N PRO A 26 -0.63 -11.09 -17.80
CA PRO A 26 -0.04 -10.55 -16.58
C PRO A 26 -0.84 -9.32 -16.10
N GLN A 27 -1.52 -9.45 -14.97
CA GLN A 27 -2.30 -8.38 -14.36
C GLN A 27 -1.80 -8.08 -12.95
N LEU A 28 -1.95 -6.82 -12.53
CA LEU A 28 -1.66 -6.40 -11.16
C LEU A 28 -2.94 -6.56 -10.34
N PRO A 29 -2.95 -7.43 -9.31
CA PRO A 29 -4.12 -7.56 -8.45
C PRO A 29 -4.34 -6.29 -7.61
N ARG A 30 -5.61 -5.96 -7.38
CA ARG A 30 -6.01 -4.81 -6.56
C ARG A 30 -5.90 -5.16 -5.08
N LYS A 31 -5.36 -4.25 -4.27
CA LYS A 31 -5.45 -4.36 -2.80
C LYS A 31 -6.92 -4.33 -2.40
N TRP A 32 -7.35 -5.23 -1.52
CA TRP A 32 -8.73 -5.34 -1.08
C TRP A 32 -8.79 -5.49 0.44
N PRO A 33 -9.62 -4.71 1.15
CA PRO A 33 -9.68 -4.76 2.61
C PRO A 33 -10.08 -6.15 3.10
N LEU A 34 -9.59 -6.50 4.30
CA LEU A 34 -10.08 -7.65 5.05
C LEU A 34 -11.18 -7.21 6.05
N PRO A 35 -12.23 -8.02 6.25
CA PRO A 35 -12.59 -9.23 5.49
C PRO A 35 -12.90 -8.90 4.03
N LEU A 36 -12.76 -9.88 3.12
CA LEU A 36 -13.09 -9.70 1.70
C LEU A 36 -14.58 -9.39 1.55
N LEU A 37 -14.91 -8.11 1.53
CA LEU A 37 -16.27 -7.61 1.32
C LEU A 37 -16.70 -7.86 -0.12
N ASP A 38 -18.00 -8.05 -0.30
CA ASP A 38 -18.63 -7.99 -1.61
C ASP A 38 -18.60 -6.55 -2.18
N GLU A 39 -18.58 -6.43 -3.51
CA GLU A 39 -18.56 -5.13 -4.22
C GLU A 39 -19.64 -4.12 -3.75
N PRO A 40 -20.92 -4.50 -3.51
CA PRO A 40 -21.93 -3.56 -3.00
C PRO A 40 -21.63 -3.04 -1.59
N GLU A 41 -21.14 -3.90 -0.69
CA GLU A 41 -20.79 -3.51 0.68
C GLU A 41 -19.58 -2.56 0.71
N HIS A 42 -18.62 -2.79 -0.18
CA HIS A 42 -17.49 -1.89 -0.39
C HIS A 42 -17.95 -0.51 -0.88
N GLY A 43 -18.91 -0.46 -1.82
CA GLY A 43 -19.48 0.79 -2.31
C GLY A 43 -20.13 1.64 -1.21
N ALA A 44 -20.93 1.01 -0.36
CA ALA A 44 -21.58 1.68 0.76
C ALA A 44 -20.56 2.23 1.79
N ARG A 45 -19.52 1.46 2.10
CA ARG A 45 -18.42 1.93 2.98
C ARG A 45 -17.65 3.09 2.38
N HIS A 46 -17.39 3.07 1.07
CA HIS A 46 -16.69 4.16 0.40
C HIS A 46 -17.47 5.48 0.49
N GLN A 47 -18.79 5.44 0.25
CA GLN A 47 -19.66 6.61 0.38
C GLN A 47 -19.68 7.15 1.82
N ALA A 48 -19.78 6.27 2.82
CA ALA A 48 -19.70 6.67 4.23
C ALA A 48 -18.33 7.29 4.60
N PHE A 49 -17.25 6.81 4.00
CA PHE A 49 -15.90 7.32 4.20
C PHE A 49 -15.66 8.68 3.53
N GLU A 50 -16.19 8.91 2.32
CA GLU A 50 -16.11 10.20 1.64
C GLU A 50 -16.77 11.33 2.43
N VAL A 51 -17.92 11.05 3.07
CA VAL A 51 -18.59 12.01 3.96
C VAL A 51 -17.69 12.37 5.16
N LYS A 52 -16.91 11.40 5.67
CA LYS A 52 -16.01 11.58 6.81
C LYS A 52 -14.70 12.31 6.44
N ILE A 53 -14.19 12.17 5.22
CA ILE A 53 -12.95 12.82 4.78
C ILE A 53 -13.08 14.34 4.63
N LYS A 54 -14.27 14.85 4.24
CA LYS A 54 -14.47 16.29 4.03
C LYS A 54 -14.20 17.17 5.26
N SER A 55 -14.06 16.58 6.45
CA SER A 55 -13.73 17.27 7.70
C SER A 55 -12.29 17.09 8.20
N GLN A 56 -11.41 16.37 7.48
CA GLN A 56 -10.02 16.12 7.91
C GLN A 56 -8.99 16.85 7.06
N ALA A 57 -7.97 17.42 7.72
CA ALA A 57 -6.81 18.05 7.09
C ALA A 57 -5.93 16.99 6.39
N GLN A 58 -5.18 17.41 5.36
CA GLN A 58 -4.37 16.52 4.55
C GLN A 58 -3.09 16.10 5.30
N ASP A 59 -3.04 14.83 5.72
CA ASP A 59 -1.84 14.20 6.29
C ASP A 59 -1.31 13.12 5.33
N LEU A 60 0.02 12.98 5.25
CA LEU A 60 0.70 11.95 4.44
C LEU A 60 1.07 10.75 5.33
N GLY A 61 0.33 9.65 5.18
CA GLY A 61 0.66 8.37 5.82
C GLY A 61 1.52 7.49 4.91
N VAL A 62 2.58 6.90 5.46
CA VAL A 62 3.40 5.92 4.74
C VAL A 62 2.90 4.51 5.04
N GLU A 63 2.52 3.77 4.00
CA GLU A 63 2.04 2.39 4.11
C GLU A 63 3.17 1.39 3.84
N GLY A 64 3.41 0.50 4.80
CA GLY A 64 4.46 -0.54 4.72
C GLY A 64 4.04 -1.84 4.02
N ASP A 65 2.81 -1.93 3.51
CA ASP A 65 2.28 -3.14 2.88
C ASP A 65 2.94 -3.38 1.51
N PRO A 66 3.65 -4.51 1.29
CA PRO A 66 4.42 -4.74 0.08
C PRO A 66 3.58 -4.56 -1.18
N ARG A 67 4.15 -3.87 -2.16
CA ARG A 67 3.48 -3.63 -3.43
C ARG A 67 3.12 -4.97 -4.09
N PRO A 68 1.84 -5.19 -4.47
CA PRO A 68 1.45 -6.43 -5.13
C PRO A 68 2.31 -6.70 -6.36
N ARG A 69 2.70 -7.96 -6.59
CA ARG A 69 3.41 -8.37 -7.81
C ARG A 69 2.41 -8.75 -8.90
N ARG A 70 2.79 -8.55 -10.16
CA ARG A 70 2.01 -9.01 -11.31
C ARG A 70 1.85 -10.53 -11.27
N ARG A 71 0.65 -11.01 -11.55
CA ARG A 71 0.33 -12.44 -11.68
C ARG A 71 -0.39 -12.67 -13.00
N ARG A 72 -0.20 -13.83 -13.63
CA ARG A 72 -0.92 -14.20 -14.85
C ARG A 72 -2.34 -14.64 -14.49
N MET A 73 -3.35 -14.00 -15.09
CA MET A 73 -4.76 -14.19 -14.76
C MET A 73 -5.63 -14.10 -16.01
N GLN A 74 -6.84 -14.69 -15.96
CA GLN A 74 -7.74 -14.69 -17.10
C GLN A 74 -8.23 -13.28 -17.44
N PRO A 75 -8.52 -13.00 -18.72
CA PRO A 75 -9.14 -11.75 -19.14
C PRO A 75 -10.51 -11.58 -18.46
N GLY A 76 -10.84 -10.36 -18.03
CA GLY A 76 -12.10 -10.08 -17.33
C GLY A 76 -12.12 -10.45 -15.84
N SER A 77 -11.13 -11.21 -15.35
CA SER A 77 -11.00 -11.47 -13.92
C SER A 77 -10.67 -10.17 -13.16
N LYS A 78 -11.24 -10.01 -11.96
CA LYS A 78 -11.02 -8.84 -11.08
C LYS A 78 -10.22 -9.27 -9.86
N PRO A 79 -8.93 -9.60 -10.01
CA PRO A 79 -8.18 -10.22 -8.94
C PRO A 79 -7.88 -9.27 -7.79
N LYS A 80 -8.02 -9.82 -6.58
CA LYS A 80 -7.88 -9.12 -5.31
C LYS A 80 -6.75 -9.74 -4.51
N VAL A 81 -5.94 -8.93 -3.85
CA VAL A 81 -4.96 -9.34 -2.84
C VAL A 81 -5.42 -8.77 -1.51
N PRO A 82 -5.49 -9.58 -0.44
CA PRO A 82 -5.86 -9.08 0.86
C PRO A 82 -4.88 -7.99 1.28
N HIS A 83 -5.43 -6.82 1.60
CA HIS A 83 -4.70 -5.76 2.23
C HIS A 83 -4.51 -6.14 3.70
N LEU A 84 -3.30 -6.62 4.02
CA LEU A 84 -2.89 -7.06 5.36
C LEU A 84 -2.26 -5.91 6.16
N GLY A 85 -2.33 -4.68 5.65
CA GLY A 85 -2.00 -3.50 6.42
C GLY A 85 -3.00 -3.37 7.56
N GLU A 86 -2.73 -4.02 8.70
CA GLU A 86 -3.12 -3.43 9.97
C GLU A 86 -2.62 -1.99 9.97
N HIS A 87 -3.42 -1.09 10.52
CA HIS A 87 -3.28 0.36 10.41
C HIS A 87 -2.05 0.91 11.18
N LEU A 88 -0.87 0.32 10.99
CA LEU A 88 0.43 0.88 11.34
C LEU A 88 0.75 2.03 10.38
N ARG A 89 -0.10 3.07 10.41
CA ARG A 89 0.12 4.32 9.69
C ARG A 89 1.10 5.15 10.49
N ARG A 90 2.37 4.98 10.20
CA ARG A 90 3.38 5.91 10.69
C ARG A 90 3.36 7.17 9.85
N SER A 91 3.18 8.30 10.52
CA SER A 91 3.26 9.63 9.93
C SER A 91 4.70 10.11 10.02
N VAL A 92 5.26 10.55 8.90
CA VAL A 92 6.60 11.14 8.86
C VAL A 92 6.43 12.65 8.88
N VAL A 93 6.96 13.29 9.91
CA VAL A 93 6.95 14.75 10.06
C VAL A 93 8.37 15.23 9.85
N GLY A 94 8.57 16.19 8.96
CA GLY A 94 9.89 16.76 8.77
C GLY A 94 9.91 18.09 8.05
N ALA A 95 11.07 18.72 8.11
CA ALA A 95 11.36 19.98 7.46
C ALA A 95 12.66 19.86 6.67
N VAL A 96 12.74 20.62 5.59
CA VAL A 96 13.91 20.71 4.72
C VAL A 96 14.32 22.17 4.66
N CYS A 97 15.61 22.46 4.85
CA CYS A 97 16.17 23.78 4.60
C CYS A 97 16.44 23.92 3.08
N PRO A 98 15.72 24.80 2.36
CA PRO A 98 15.90 24.91 0.90
C PRO A 98 17.30 25.43 0.50
N ALA A 99 17.98 26.15 1.40
CA ALA A 99 19.28 26.75 1.14
C ALA A 99 20.45 25.76 1.32
N SER A 100 20.42 24.93 2.39
CA SER A 100 21.47 23.94 2.66
C SER A 100 21.15 22.54 2.13
N GLY A 101 19.88 22.25 1.84
CA GLY A 101 19.40 20.91 1.48
C GLY A 101 19.32 19.94 2.66
N GLU A 102 19.65 20.39 3.86
CA GLU A 102 19.56 19.57 5.07
C GLU A 102 18.11 19.30 5.44
N SER A 103 17.85 18.10 5.95
CA SER A 103 16.51 17.62 6.23
C SER A 103 16.43 16.95 7.60
N PHE A 104 15.40 17.30 8.37
CA PHE A 104 15.12 16.70 9.67
C PHE A 104 13.76 16.02 9.65
N HIS A 105 13.73 14.73 10.00
CA HIS A 105 12.52 13.91 9.95
C HIS A 105 12.38 13.07 11.21
N LEU A 106 11.16 13.00 11.75
CA LEU A 106 10.77 12.07 12.82
C LEU A 106 9.56 11.26 12.38
N VAL A 107 9.47 10.05 12.91
CA VAL A 107 8.41 9.09 12.58
C VAL A 107 7.53 8.89 13.80
N PHE A 108 6.23 9.16 13.66
CA PHE A 108 5.25 9.09 14.73
C PHE A 108 4.10 8.14 14.37
N ASP A 109 3.42 7.62 15.39
CA ASP A 109 2.20 6.81 15.23
C ASP A 109 0.96 7.71 15.30
N GLY A 110 0.76 8.51 14.25
CA GLY A 110 -0.26 9.56 14.17
C GLY A 110 0.31 10.98 14.33
N PHE A 111 -0.55 11.96 14.07
CA PHE A 111 -0.19 13.39 14.13
C PHE A 111 -1.24 14.15 14.96
N ASP A 112 -0.77 14.80 16.02
CA ASP A 112 -1.57 15.69 16.84
C ASP A 112 -0.74 16.92 17.26
N SER A 113 -1.37 17.85 17.99
CA SER A 113 -0.68 19.07 18.45
C SER A 113 0.45 18.79 19.46
N ALA A 114 0.41 17.68 20.19
CA ALA A 114 1.45 17.32 21.16
C ALA A 114 2.68 16.74 20.45
N VAL A 115 2.47 15.87 19.47
CA VAL A 115 3.47 15.33 18.55
C VAL A 115 4.16 16.46 17.78
N PHE A 116 3.40 17.44 17.28
CA PHE A 116 3.98 18.59 16.60
C PHE A 116 4.89 19.42 17.51
N LYS A 117 4.48 19.67 18.77
CA LYS A 117 5.34 20.34 19.77
C LYS A 117 6.60 19.53 20.08
N CYS A 118 6.47 18.21 20.21
CA CYS A 118 7.61 17.31 20.40
C CYS A 118 8.60 17.43 19.23
N TRP A 119 8.09 17.41 18.00
CA TRP A 119 8.90 17.59 16.80
C TRP A 119 9.63 18.95 16.76
N LEU A 120 8.96 20.05 17.11
CA LEU A 120 9.60 21.37 17.21
C LEU A 120 10.72 21.42 18.25
N ASN A 121 10.51 20.78 19.41
CA ASN A 121 11.52 20.73 20.47
C ASN A 121 12.75 19.93 20.03
N GLU A 122 12.57 18.82 19.33
CA GLU A 122 13.69 18.03 18.81
C GLU A 122 14.40 18.75 17.65
N LEU A 123 13.64 19.42 16.78
CA LEU A 123 14.22 20.24 15.71
C LEU A 123 15.09 21.36 16.30
N ALA A 124 14.61 22.06 17.33
CA ALA A 124 15.36 23.12 18.00
C ALA A 124 16.68 22.64 18.65
N LYS A 125 16.76 21.37 19.10
CA LYS A 125 18.00 20.77 19.61
C LYS A 125 18.97 20.40 18.48
N SER A 126 18.43 20.04 17.31
CA SER A 126 19.21 19.54 16.19
C SER A 126 19.87 20.64 15.35
N VAL A 127 19.32 21.86 15.38
CA VAL A 127 19.90 23.03 14.71
C VAL A 127 20.89 23.70 15.67
N PRO A 128 22.21 23.67 15.41
CA PRO A 128 23.15 24.46 16.18
C PRO A 128 22.87 25.96 15.95
N LEU A 129 22.88 26.75 17.03
CA LEU A 129 22.79 28.21 16.99
C LEU A 129 23.93 28.84 16.18
#